data_AF-A0A926CX99-F1
#
_entry.id   AF-A0A926CX99-F1
#
_cell.length_a   1.000
_cell.length_b   1.000
_cell.length_c   1.000
_cell.angle_alpha   90.00
_cell.angle_beta   90.00
_cell.angle_gamma   90.00
#
_symmetry.space_group_name_H-M   'P 1'
#
loop_
_entity.id
_entity.type
_entity.pdbx_description
1 polymer ?
#
loop_
_entity_poly.entity_id
_entity_poly.type
_entity_poly.pdbx_seq_one_letter_code
_entity_poly.pdbx_strand_id
1 'polypeptide(L)'
;LMHGLLTVRQYLNAADPGENDLINKINDLWDTVEWDWFTKGGEDVLYWHWSPSLGWIMNFPIHGYNEALITYFLAAASSTHAIEAEVYHTGWALNGGIINGNTYYGIPLPLGYAYGGPLFFAHYSFVGLNPETLQDTYANYWTQNVNHTLINREHCIVNPQDYVGYSSDCWGLTSSDNNFGYDAHSPTNDLGVITPSAALSSFPYTPEYAMDALEFFYYTIGDKTWGEYGFYDAFNVTDGWFGTSYLAIDQGPIIIMIENYRTGLLWDLFMSCPEVEIAADKLGFTY
;
A
#
# COMPACT_ATOMS: atom_id res chain seq x y z
N LEU A 1 -8.64 7.26 0.02
CA LEU A 1 -9.32 8.53 0.41
C LEU A 1 -9.79 8.49 1.86
N MET A 2 -10.78 7.66 2.22
CA MET A 2 -11.33 7.63 3.60
C MET A 2 -10.27 7.36 4.66
N HIS A 3 -9.31 6.48 4.36
CA HIS A 3 -8.12 6.26 5.19
C HIS A 3 -7.43 7.57 5.60
N GLY A 4 -7.15 8.45 4.64
CA GLY A 4 -6.52 9.75 4.90
C GLY A 4 -7.46 10.74 5.59
N LEU A 5 -8.74 10.79 5.23
CA LEU A 5 -9.70 11.70 5.86
C LEU A 5 -9.89 11.39 7.35
N LEU A 6 -10.02 10.11 7.71
CA LEU A 6 -10.10 9.68 9.11
C LEU A 6 -8.81 10.01 9.85
N THR A 7 -7.65 9.83 9.23
CA THR A 7 -6.35 10.24 9.81
C THR A 7 -6.31 11.74 10.09
N VAL A 8 -6.74 12.58 9.13
CA VAL A 8 -6.84 14.04 9.31
C VAL A 8 -7.82 14.40 10.41
N ARG A 9 -8.98 13.73 10.49
CA ARG A 9 -9.97 13.98 11.55
C ARG A 9 -9.36 13.89 12.95
N GLN A 10 -8.50 12.91 13.18
CA GLN A 10 -7.83 12.70 14.48
C GLN A 10 -6.76 13.76 14.78
N TYR A 11 -6.24 14.46 13.77
CA TYR A 11 -5.27 15.53 13.94
C TYR A 11 -5.92 16.87 14.33
N LEU A 12 -7.18 17.06 13.95
CA LEU A 12 -7.92 18.31 14.14
C LEU A 12 -8.38 18.50 15.60
N ASN A 13 -8.42 19.75 16.03
CA ASN A 13 -8.84 20.18 17.36
C ASN A 13 -10.32 20.56 17.38
N ALA A 14 -11.16 19.71 17.99
CA ALA A 14 -12.60 19.94 18.12
C ALA A 14 -12.98 21.20 18.94
N ALA A 15 -12.04 21.79 19.70
CA ALA A 15 -12.29 23.05 20.41
C ALA A 15 -12.19 24.28 19.48
N ASP A 16 -11.53 24.17 18.33
CA ASP A 16 -11.54 25.21 17.31
C ASP A 16 -12.80 25.08 16.43
N PRO A 17 -13.65 26.12 16.29
CA PRO A 17 -14.89 26.01 15.52
C PRO A 17 -14.70 25.68 14.03
N GLY A 18 -13.60 26.11 13.41
CA GLY A 18 -13.33 25.86 12.00
C GLY A 18 -12.86 24.43 11.76
N GLU A 19 -11.98 23.93 12.63
CA GLU A 19 -11.54 22.53 12.58
C GLU A 19 -12.68 21.57 12.95
N ASN A 20 -13.53 21.94 13.92
CA ASN A 20 -14.71 21.13 14.27
C ASN A 20 -15.74 21.03 13.13
N ASP A 21 -15.92 22.10 12.34
CA ASP A 21 -16.73 22.05 11.12
C ASP A 21 -16.16 21.05 10.09
N LEU A 22 -14.83 21.00 9.94
CA LEU A 22 -14.17 20.04 9.06
C LEU A 22 -14.30 18.60 9.59
N ILE A 23 -14.17 18.38 10.90
CA ILE A 23 -14.41 17.08 11.54
C ILE A 23 -15.83 16.57 11.20
N ASN A 24 -16.84 17.43 11.35
CA ASN A 24 -18.23 17.05 11.05
C ASN A 24 -18.40 16.67 9.57
N LYS A 25 -17.82 17.43 8.64
CA LYS A 25 -17.87 17.10 7.21
C LYS A 25 -17.18 15.78 6.88
N ILE A 26 -16.09 15.45 7.56
CA ILE A 26 -15.41 14.16 7.38
C ILE A 26 -16.32 13.04 7.87
N ASN A 27 -16.97 13.20 9.02
CA ASN A 27 -17.92 12.21 9.54
C ASN A 27 -19.11 12.04 8.58
N ASP A 28 -19.69 13.12 8.06
CA ASP A 28 -20.78 13.05 7.09
C ASP A 28 -20.36 12.28 5.82
N LEU A 29 -19.13 12.50 5.33
CA LEU A 29 -18.59 11.76 4.19
C LEU A 29 -18.34 10.28 4.51
N TRP A 30 -17.83 9.98 5.69
CA TRP A 30 -17.59 8.60 6.15
C TRP A 30 -18.90 7.82 6.29
N ASP A 31 -19.89 8.41 6.96
CA ASP A 31 -21.18 7.78 7.26
C ASP A 31 -22.02 7.52 6.00
N THR A 32 -21.71 8.20 4.89
CA THR A 32 -22.41 8.08 3.60
C THR A 32 -21.73 7.13 2.60
N VAL A 33 -20.57 6.54 2.93
CA VAL A 33 -19.98 5.51 2.07
C VAL A 33 -20.73 4.19 2.26
N GLU A 34 -21.48 3.79 1.24
CA GLU A 34 -22.28 2.56 1.21
C GLU A 34 -21.42 1.31 0.92
N TRP A 35 -20.56 0.88 1.86
CA TRP A 35 -19.65 -0.25 1.62
C TRP A 35 -20.39 -1.57 1.35
N ASP A 36 -21.47 -1.82 2.09
CA ASP A 36 -22.33 -2.99 1.94
C ASP A 36 -22.96 -3.11 0.54
N TRP A 37 -23.25 -1.98 -0.13
CA TRP A 37 -23.70 -1.97 -1.53
C TRP A 37 -22.71 -2.69 -2.46
N PHE A 38 -21.41 -2.55 -2.20
CA PHE A 38 -20.34 -3.16 -3.00
C PHE A 38 -20.20 -4.67 -2.77
N THR A 39 -21.04 -5.29 -1.96
CA THR A 39 -21.22 -6.75 -1.90
C THR A 39 -22.11 -7.29 -3.02
N LYS A 40 -22.64 -6.42 -3.90
CA LYS A 40 -23.48 -6.81 -5.05
C LYS A 40 -24.69 -7.66 -4.62
N GLY A 41 -25.43 -7.17 -3.63
CA GLY A 41 -26.63 -7.85 -3.13
C GLY A 41 -26.33 -8.93 -2.09
N GLY A 42 -25.26 -8.77 -1.31
CA GLY A 42 -24.93 -9.63 -0.18
C GLY A 42 -24.07 -10.84 -0.52
N GLU A 43 -23.27 -10.77 -1.60
CA GLU A 43 -22.22 -11.77 -1.83
C GLU A 43 -21.11 -11.60 -0.76
N ASP A 44 -20.45 -12.70 -0.40
CA ASP A 44 -19.37 -12.70 0.60
C ASP A 44 -18.03 -12.18 0.01
N VAL A 45 -18.07 -11.07 -0.74
CA VAL A 45 -16.91 -10.40 -1.34
C VAL A 45 -17.24 -8.95 -1.68
N LEU A 46 -16.24 -8.06 -1.60
CA LEU A 46 -16.37 -6.70 -2.13
C LEU A 46 -16.02 -6.65 -3.61
N TYR A 47 -16.82 -5.91 -4.38
CA TYR A 47 -16.54 -5.56 -5.77
C TYR A 47 -15.91 -4.19 -5.86
N TRP A 48 -14.91 -4.06 -6.74
CA TRP A 48 -14.18 -2.80 -6.90
C TRP A 48 -15.03 -1.69 -7.53
N HIS A 49 -15.95 -2.05 -8.43
CA HIS A 49 -16.62 -1.06 -9.28
C HIS A 49 -18.12 -1.27 -9.34
N TRP A 50 -18.84 -0.15 -9.35
CA TRP A 50 -20.24 -0.07 -9.73
C TRP A 50 -20.45 1.15 -10.62
N SER A 51 -21.39 1.05 -11.56
CA SER A 51 -21.78 2.15 -12.45
C SER A 51 -23.31 2.32 -12.47
N PRO A 52 -23.83 3.56 -12.37
CA PRO A 52 -25.26 3.83 -12.51
C PRO A 52 -25.86 3.36 -13.85
N SER A 53 -25.08 3.38 -14.93
CA SER A 53 -25.56 3.04 -16.28
C SER A 53 -25.18 1.62 -16.73
N LEU A 54 -24.11 1.05 -16.17
CA LEU A 54 -23.58 -0.25 -16.58
C LEU A 54 -23.63 -1.31 -15.48
N GLY A 55 -24.09 -0.96 -14.28
CA GLY A 55 -24.11 -1.84 -13.12
C GLY A 55 -22.71 -2.40 -12.81
N TRP A 56 -22.63 -3.73 -12.73
CA TRP A 56 -21.44 -4.47 -12.33
C TRP A 56 -20.59 -4.96 -13.50
N ILE A 57 -20.63 -4.29 -14.67
CA ILE A 57 -19.98 -4.81 -15.90
C ILE A 57 -18.47 -5.07 -15.75
N MET A 58 -17.79 -4.30 -14.91
CA MET A 58 -16.37 -4.51 -14.61
C MET A 58 -16.13 -5.86 -13.91
N ASN A 59 -17.12 -6.34 -13.15
CA ASN A 59 -17.17 -7.65 -12.50
C ASN A 59 -15.83 -8.06 -11.85
N PHE A 60 -15.30 -7.18 -11.02
CA PHE A 60 -13.99 -7.34 -10.38
C PHE A 60 -14.17 -7.54 -8.87
N PRO A 61 -14.35 -8.79 -8.39
CA PRO A 61 -14.31 -9.08 -6.97
C PRO A 61 -12.88 -8.92 -6.44
N ILE A 62 -12.72 -8.32 -5.26
CA ILE A 62 -11.44 -8.02 -4.65
C ILE A 62 -11.00 -9.19 -3.78
N HIS A 63 -10.07 -10.00 -4.27
CA HIS A 63 -9.48 -11.11 -3.51
C HIS A 63 -8.03 -10.78 -3.10
N GLY A 64 -7.65 -11.19 -1.90
CA GLY A 64 -6.31 -10.99 -1.38
C GLY A 64 -5.30 -12.03 -1.89
N TYR A 65 -4.00 -11.78 -1.78
CA TYR A 65 -3.38 -10.59 -1.18
C TYR A 65 -2.96 -9.58 -2.25
N ASN A 66 -3.31 -8.30 -2.05
CA ASN A 66 -2.91 -7.16 -2.87
C ASN A 66 -2.98 -5.86 -2.02
N GLU A 67 -2.99 -4.68 -2.65
CA GLU A 67 -3.01 -3.37 -1.99
C GLU A 67 -4.30 -3.03 -1.23
N ALA A 68 -5.38 -3.80 -1.40
CA ALA A 68 -6.74 -3.41 -1.03
C ALA A 68 -7.21 -3.85 0.36
N LEU A 69 -6.30 -4.29 1.25
CA LEU A 69 -6.63 -4.69 2.62
C LEU A 69 -7.45 -3.62 3.36
N ILE A 70 -7.04 -2.35 3.25
CA ILE A 70 -7.70 -1.22 3.92
C ILE A 70 -9.15 -1.05 3.47
N THR A 71 -9.50 -1.47 2.26
CA THR A 71 -10.88 -1.41 1.77
C THR A 71 -11.79 -2.32 2.60
N TYR A 72 -11.38 -3.56 2.87
CA TYR A 72 -12.13 -4.48 3.73
C TYR A 72 -12.14 -4.01 5.18
N PHE A 73 -11.00 -3.52 5.67
CA PHE A 73 -10.88 -3.02 7.04
C PHE A 73 -11.85 -1.84 7.29
N LEU A 74 -11.87 -0.85 6.40
CA LEU A 74 -12.80 0.29 6.50
C LEU A 74 -14.26 -0.12 6.28
N ALA A 75 -14.53 -1.03 5.34
CA ALA A 75 -15.88 -1.53 5.14
C ALA A 75 -16.44 -2.23 6.40
N ALA A 76 -15.60 -2.96 7.13
CA ALA A 76 -15.98 -3.58 8.40
C ALA A 76 -16.20 -2.56 9.51
N ALA A 77 -15.44 -1.46 9.48
CA ALA A 77 -15.47 -0.38 10.46
C ALA A 77 -16.72 0.51 10.40
N SER A 78 -17.38 0.59 9.23
CA SER A 78 -18.55 1.45 9.04
C SER A 78 -19.65 1.15 10.05
N SER A 79 -20.27 2.19 10.60
CA SER A 79 -21.40 2.08 11.53
C SER A 79 -22.77 2.13 10.82
N THR A 80 -22.80 2.59 9.56
CA THR A 80 -24.00 2.81 8.76
C THR A 80 -24.18 1.77 7.66
N HIS A 81 -23.07 1.35 7.05
CA HIS A 81 -23.03 0.52 5.84
C HIS A 81 -21.97 -0.56 5.94
N ALA A 82 -21.93 -1.25 7.09
CA ALA A 82 -20.90 -2.22 7.40
C ALA A 82 -21.06 -3.51 6.60
N ILE A 83 -19.93 -4.12 6.21
CA ILE A 83 -19.93 -5.53 5.80
C ILE A 83 -19.96 -6.47 7.01
N GLU A 84 -20.44 -7.69 6.77
CA GLU A 84 -20.28 -8.83 7.67
C GLU A 84 -18.84 -9.38 7.62
N ALA A 85 -18.38 -9.99 8.70
CA ALA A 85 -17.02 -10.55 8.78
C ALA A 85 -16.76 -11.64 7.71
N GLU A 86 -17.80 -12.38 7.31
CA GLU A 86 -17.71 -13.42 6.27
C GLU A 86 -17.23 -12.85 4.91
N VAL A 87 -17.60 -11.60 4.60
CA VAL A 87 -17.14 -10.92 3.38
C VAL A 87 -15.61 -10.81 3.35
N TYR A 88 -14.97 -10.61 4.50
CA TYR A 88 -13.52 -10.63 4.63
C TYR A 88 -12.95 -12.06 4.60
N HIS A 89 -13.49 -12.98 5.41
CA HIS A 89 -12.92 -14.32 5.51
C HIS A 89 -13.08 -15.16 4.23
N THR A 90 -14.24 -15.10 3.59
CA THR A 90 -14.49 -15.79 2.31
C THR A 90 -13.99 -14.97 1.12
N GLY A 91 -14.29 -13.68 1.06
CA GLY A 91 -13.96 -12.84 -0.10
C GLY A 91 -12.49 -12.47 -0.18
N TRP A 92 -11.99 -11.73 0.82
CA TRP A 92 -10.59 -11.30 0.85
C TRP A 92 -9.63 -12.46 1.09
N ALA A 93 -9.85 -13.21 2.17
CA ALA A 93 -8.91 -14.22 2.63
C ALA A 93 -9.10 -15.61 1.99
N LEU A 94 -10.12 -15.77 1.14
CA LEU A 94 -10.39 -17.00 0.39
C LEU A 94 -10.46 -18.24 1.29
N ASN A 95 -11.02 -18.10 2.50
CA ASN A 95 -11.06 -19.15 3.51
C ASN A 95 -9.68 -19.77 3.80
N GLY A 96 -8.64 -18.92 3.87
CA GLY A 96 -7.25 -19.32 4.06
C GLY A 96 -6.46 -19.52 2.75
N GLY A 97 -7.11 -19.46 1.59
CA GLY A 97 -6.44 -19.50 0.28
C GLY A 97 -5.52 -18.32 -0.01
N ILE A 98 -5.58 -17.26 0.81
CA ILE A 98 -4.66 -16.11 0.77
C ILE A 98 -3.22 -16.45 1.20
N ILE A 99 -3.03 -17.56 1.92
CA ILE A 99 -1.72 -17.96 2.46
C ILE A 99 -0.81 -18.42 1.32
N ASN A 100 0.39 -17.83 1.25
CA ASN A 100 1.46 -18.25 0.37
C ASN A 100 2.34 -19.30 1.08
N GLY A 101 3.04 -18.90 2.15
CA GLY A 101 3.88 -19.77 2.96
C GLY A 101 5.18 -20.26 2.30
N ASN A 102 5.48 -19.88 1.05
CA ASN A 102 6.72 -20.27 0.38
C ASN A 102 7.90 -19.37 0.74
N THR A 103 9.09 -19.70 0.23
CA THR A 103 10.34 -18.98 0.45
C THR A 103 10.93 -18.52 -0.88
N TYR A 104 11.36 -17.26 -0.95
CA TYR A 104 11.98 -16.63 -2.13
C TYR A 104 13.30 -16.01 -1.70
N TYR A 105 14.40 -16.34 -2.37
CA TYR A 105 15.76 -15.94 -1.96
C TYR A 105 16.11 -16.28 -0.48
N GLY A 106 15.54 -17.36 0.05
CA GLY A 106 15.72 -17.75 1.46
C GLY A 106 14.82 -16.98 2.45
N ILE A 107 13.93 -16.11 1.97
CA ILE A 107 13.04 -15.27 2.78
C ILE A 107 11.60 -15.82 2.69
N PRO A 108 10.96 -16.16 3.82
CA PRO A 108 9.58 -16.67 3.81
C PRO A 108 8.58 -15.55 3.50
N LEU A 109 7.58 -15.82 2.68
CA LEU A 109 6.51 -14.87 2.37
C LEU A 109 5.15 -15.41 2.88
N PRO A 110 4.55 -14.81 3.93
CA PRO A 110 3.30 -15.29 4.50
C PRO A 110 2.11 -15.34 3.53
N LEU A 111 1.82 -14.25 2.81
CA LEU A 111 0.60 -14.07 2.01
C LEU A 111 0.90 -13.78 0.54
N GLY A 112 -0.10 -14.06 -0.33
CA GLY A 112 -0.15 -13.56 -1.69
C GLY A 112 0.59 -14.36 -2.76
N TYR A 113 0.93 -13.69 -3.85
CA TYR A 113 1.52 -14.33 -5.04
C TYR A 113 3.01 -14.63 -4.85
N ALA A 114 3.58 -15.38 -5.80
CA ALA A 114 5.02 -15.61 -5.83
C ALA A 114 5.79 -14.30 -5.88
N TYR A 115 6.82 -14.18 -5.04
CA TYR A 115 7.61 -12.95 -4.86
C TYR A 115 6.80 -11.70 -4.43
N GLY A 116 5.53 -11.85 -4.02
CA GLY A 116 4.70 -10.81 -3.41
C GLY A 116 4.03 -9.82 -4.37
N GLY A 117 4.53 -9.65 -5.59
CA GLY A 117 4.02 -8.66 -6.55
C GLY A 117 4.70 -7.28 -6.43
N PRO A 118 4.14 -6.22 -7.05
CA PRO A 118 4.65 -4.86 -6.95
C PRO A 118 4.73 -4.37 -5.51
N LEU A 119 5.79 -3.62 -5.17
CA LEU A 119 6.08 -3.33 -3.76
C LEU A 119 5.07 -2.39 -3.08
N PHE A 120 4.28 -1.63 -3.85
CA PHE A 120 3.23 -0.77 -3.30
C PHE A 120 2.15 -1.52 -2.51
N PHE A 121 2.03 -2.85 -2.69
CA PHE A 121 1.16 -3.70 -1.86
C PHE A 121 1.54 -3.65 -0.37
N ALA A 122 2.82 -3.43 -0.05
CA ALA A 122 3.30 -3.24 1.31
C ALA A 122 3.14 -1.78 1.82
N HIS A 123 2.61 -0.86 0.99
CA HIS A 123 2.55 0.56 1.33
C HIS A 123 1.12 1.08 1.49
N TYR A 124 0.26 0.94 0.48
CA TYR A 124 -0.97 1.76 0.40
C TYR A 124 -1.95 1.52 1.54
N SER A 125 -2.17 0.25 1.91
CA SER A 125 -3.02 -0.07 3.06
C SER A 125 -2.39 0.31 4.39
N PHE A 126 -1.08 0.55 4.43
CA PHE A 126 -0.29 0.72 5.65
C PHE A 126 0.22 2.16 5.86
N VAL A 127 -0.23 3.12 5.06
CA VAL A 127 0.11 4.55 5.25
C VAL A 127 -0.45 5.12 6.56
N GLY A 128 -1.52 4.51 7.09
CA GLY A 128 -2.09 4.83 8.41
C GLY A 128 -2.39 3.60 9.26
N LEU A 129 -2.76 2.46 8.66
CA LEU A 129 -2.93 1.21 9.41
C LEU A 129 -1.54 0.69 9.81
N ASN A 130 -1.18 0.79 11.09
CA ASN A 130 0.17 0.48 11.54
C ASN A 130 0.42 -1.04 11.48
N PRO A 131 1.36 -1.53 10.65
CA PRO A 131 1.63 -2.96 10.55
C PRO A 131 2.47 -3.54 11.70
N GLU A 132 3.16 -2.72 12.51
CA GLU A 132 4.11 -3.19 13.53
C GLU A 132 3.51 -4.16 14.54
N THR A 133 2.29 -3.87 14.98
CA THR A 133 1.56 -4.69 15.96
C THR A 133 0.39 -5.44 15.34
N LEU A 134 0.06 -5.14 14.09
CA LEU A 134 -1.10 -5.69 13.40
C LEU A 134 -0.89 -7.16 13.02
N GLN A 135 -1.82 -7.98 13.47
CA GLN A 135 -1.92 -9.38 13.07
C GLN A 135 -3.37 -9.83 13.10
N ASP A 136 -3.67 -10.89 12.34
CA ASP A 136 -4.97 -11.54 12.35
C ASP A 136 -4.80 -13.06 12.24
N THR A 137 -5.86 -13.78 11.89
CA THR A 137 -5.81 -15.24 11.71
C THR A 137 -4.86 -15.68 10.57
N TYR A 138 -4.58 -14.82 9.59
CA TYR A 138 -3.84 -15.17 8.38
C TYR A 138 -2.37 -14.76 8.43
N ALA A 139 -2.03 -13.61 9.01
CA ALA A 139 -0.63 -13.16 9.07
C ALA A 139 -0.31 -12.19 10.20
N ASN A 140 0.99 -12.09 10.50
CA ASN A 140 1.59 -10.90 11.09
C ASN A 140 2.01 -9.96 9.96
N TYR A 141 1.42 -8.75 9.91
CA TYR A 141 1.55 -7.86 8.76
C TYR A 141 2.90 -7.13 8.71
N TRP A 142 3.55 -6.91 9.86
CA TRP A 142 4.94 -6.45 9.88
C TRP A 142 5.86 -7.43 9.16
N THR A 143 5.76 -8.72 9.50
CA THR A 143 6.56 -9.78 8.88
C THR A 143 6.27 -9.89 7.38
N GLN A 144 5.00 -9.81 6.98
CA GLN A 144 4.61 -9.80 5.57
C GLN A 144 5.30 -8.67 4.80
N ASN A 145 5.22 -7.43 5.31
CA ASN A 145 5.70 -6.25 4.61
C ASN A 145 7.24 -6.21 4.59
N VAL A 146 7.91 -6.50 5.71
CA VAL A 146 9.38 -6.60 5.76
C VAL A 146 9.89 -7.64 4.77
N ASN A 147 9.28 -8.84 4.75
CA ASN A 147 9.74 -9.90 3.87
C ASN A 147 9.45 -9.60 2.40
N HIS A 148 8.30 -8.99 2.07
CA HIS A 148 8.01 -8.54 0.70
C HIS A 148 9.05 -7.51 0.22
N THR A 149 9.38 -6.51 1.06
CA THR A 149 10.43 -5.53 0.76
C THR A 149 11.79 -6.19 0.54
N LEU A 150 12.20 -7.09 1.42
CA LEU A 150 13.50 -7.76 1.29
C LEU A 150 13.57 -8.67 0.06
N ILE A 151 12.48 -9.37 -0.30
CA ILE A 151 12.40 -10.17 -1.53
C ILE A 151 12.53 -9.29 -2.77
N ASN A 152 11.85 -8.14 -2.79
CA ASN A 152 11.94 -7.17 -3.88
C ASN A 152 13.37 -6.63 -4.05
N ARG A 153 14.00 -6.22 -2.95
CA ARG A 153 15.40 -5.79 -2.92
C ARG A 153 16.35 -6.87 -3.40
N GLU A 154 16.21 -8.09 -2.89
CA GLU A 154 17.10 -9.20 -3.22
C GLU A 154 16.99 -9.60 -4.70
N HIS A 155 15.79 -9.51 -5.28
CA HIS A 155 15.63 -9.69 -6.73
C HIS A 155 16.49 -8.69 -7.53
N CYS A 156 16.46 -7.41 -7.16
CA CYS A 156 17.29 -6.40 -7.82
C CYS A 156 18.79 -6.64 -7.61
N ILE A 157 19.22 -7.15 -6.45
CA ILE A 157 20.64 -7.46 -6.19
C ILE A 157 21.10 -8.67 -7.00
N VAL A 158 20.29 -9.73 -7.05
CA VAL A 158 20.57 -10.92 -7.85
C VAL A 158 20.57 -10.58 -9.34
N ASN A 159 19.70 -9.66 -9.77
CA ASN A 159 19.61 -9.13 -11.13
C ASN A 159 19.60 -10.22 -12.21
N PRO A 160 18.60 -11.12 -12.23
CA PRO A 160 18.64 -12.30 -13.10
C PRO A 160 18.57 -11.99 -14.61
N GLN A 161 18.23 -10.75 -14.98
CA GLN A 161 18.15 -10.26 -16.36
C GLN A 161 19.36 -9.38 -16.75
N ASP A 162 20.36 -9.24 -15.87
CA ASP A 162 21.57 -8.44 -16.10
C ASP A 162 21.29 -6.96 -16.47
N TYR A 163 20.26 -6.34 -15.88
CA TYR A 163 19.95 -4.92 -16.07
C TYR A 163 21.06 -4.01 -15.53
N VAL A 164 21.34 -2.92 -16.24
CA VAL A 164 22.35 -1.94 -15.82
C VAL A 164 21.85 -1.16 -14.62
N GLY A 165 22.72 -0.99 -13.62
CA GLY A 165 22.47 -0.14 -12.46
C GLY A 165 21.80 -0.83 -11.28
N TYR A 166 21.16 -1.98 -11.48
CA TYR A 166 20.56 -2.77 -10.40
C TYR A 166 21.63 -3.19 -9.39
N SER A 167 21.41 -2.90 -8.10
CA SER A 167 22.39 -3.15 -7.03
C SER A 167 21.75 -3.10 -5.64
N SER A 168 22.56 -3.26 -4.59
CA SER A 168 22.15 -3.02 -3.19
C SER A 168 21.70 -1.59 -2.92
N ASP A 169 22.15 -0.64 -3.74
CA ASP A 169 21.96 0.80 -3.60
C ASP A 169 20.97 1.34 -4.65
N CYS A 170 20.55 0.50 -5.60
CA CYS A 170 19.61 0.88 -6.66
C CYS A 170 18.66 -0.28 -6.93
N TRP A 171 17.58 -0.29 -6.15
CA TRP A 171 16.58 -1.34 -6.11
C TRP A 171 15.18 -0.74 -5.94
N GLY A 172 14.16 -1.56 -6.18
CA GLY A 172 12.76 -1.20 -5.96
C GLY A 172 11.93 -1.32 -7.24
N LEU A 173 11.14 -2.39 -7.30
CA LEU A 173 10.19 -2.66 -8.38
C LEU A 173 8.76 -2.45 -7.89
N THR A 174 8.05 -1.51 -8.51
CA THR A 174 6.61 -1.30 -8.28
C THR A 174 5.95 -0.74 -9.53
N SER A 175 4.62 -0.72 -9.56
CA SER A 175 3.87 -0.16 -10.70
C SER A 175 4.19 1.31 -10.89
N SER A 176 4.56 1.72 -12.11
CA SER A 176 4.97 3.09 -12.43
C SER A 176 4.97 3.33 -13.94
N ASP A 177 5.25 4.57 -14.34
CA ASP A 177 5.64 4.88 -15.71
C ASP A 177 6.89 4.08 -16.11
N ASN A 178 7.03 3.82 -17.41
CA ASN A 178 8.24 3.30 -18.03
C ASN A 178 8.46 3.90 -19.43
N ASN A 179 9.55 3.51 -20.08
CA ASN A 179 9.90 3.98 -21.43
C ASN A 179 8.90 3.60 -22.53
N PHE A 180 7.91 2.75 -22.25
CA PHE A 180 6.86 2.31 -23.18
C PHE A 180 5.44 2.70 -22.74
N GLY A 181 5.26 3.37 -21.60
CA GLY A 181 3.96 3.69 -21.03
C GLY A 181 3.95 3.51 -19.52
N TYR A 182 3.16 2.55 -19.05
CA TYR A 182 2.98 2.22 -17.63
C TYR A 182 2.85 0.70 -17.48
N ASP A 183 3.47 0.11 -16.46
CA ASP A 183 3.36 -1.32 -16.17
C ASP A 183 3.44 -1.60 -14.67
N ALA A 184 3.01 -2.80 -14.26
CA ALA A 184 3.06 -3.28 -12.89
C ALA A 184 4.37 -4.03 -12.63
N HIS A 185 5.47 -3.27 -12.47
CA HIS A 185 6.79 -3.87 -12.25
C HIS A 185 6.86 -4.62 -10.93
N SER A 186 7.45 -5.80 -10.96
CA SER A 186 7.63 -6.69 -9.81
C SER A 186 8.74 -7.69 -10.09
N PRO A 187 9.21 -8.47 -9.10
CA PRO A 187 10.17 -9.55 -9.37
C PRO A 187 9.73 -10.58 -10.42
N THR A 188 8.42 -10.69 -10.68
CA THR A 188 7.86 -11.58 -11.72
C THR A 188 7.55 -10.86 -13.05
N ASN A 189 7.68 -9.54 -13.08
CA ASN A 189 7.46 -8.68 -14.23
C ASN A 189 8.51 -7.55 -14.21
N ASP A 190 9.78 -7.93 -14.30
CA ASP A 190 10.88 -6.99 -14.30
C ASP A 190 11.20 -6.57 -15.74
N LEU A 191 11.15 -5.25 -15.98
CA LEU A 191 11.41 -4.61 -17.27
C LEU A 191 12.66 -3.70 -17.23
N GLY A 192 13.47 -3.78 -16.18
CA GLY A 192 14.66 -2.94 -16.01
C GLY A 192 14.37 -1.54 -15.48
N VAL A 193 13.15 -1.32 -14.98
CA VAL A 193 12.65 -0.02 -14.49
C VAL A 193 12.72 0.02 -12.97
N ILE A 194 13.48 0.96 -12.42
CA ILE A 194 13.53 1.26 -10.99
C ILE A 194 12.60 2.42 -10.70
N THR A 195 11.80 2.27 -9.66
CA THR A 195 10.80 3.25 -9.23
C THR A 195 11.14 3.68 -7.80
N PRO A 196 11.60 4.94 -7.57
CA PRO A 196 12.02 5.39 -6.24
C PRO A 196 10.99 5.13 -5.13
N SER A 197 9.68 5.25 -5.43
CA SER A 197 8.63 5.01 -4.43
C SER A 197 8.68 3.60 -3.83
N ALA A 198 9.15 2.57 -4.56
CA ALA A 198 9.27 1.22 -4.03
C ALA A 198 10.22 1.16 -2.82
N ALA A 199 11.47 1.60 -2.99
CA ALA A 199 12.47 1.56 -1.93
C ALA A 199 12.18 2.60 -0.84
N LEU A 200 11.84 3.84 -1.24
CA LEU A 200 11.69 4.95 -0.30
C LEU A 200 10.42 4.82 0.55
N SER A 201 9.31 4.35 0.00
CA SER A 201 8.10 4.11 0.80
C SER A 201 8.24 2.89 1.72
N SER A 202 9.34 2.13 1.60
CA SER A 202 9.69 1.02 2.49
C SER A 202 10.60 1.43 3.65
N PHE A 203 10.81 2.74 3.90
CA PHE A 203 11.62 3.24 5.02
C PHE A 203 11.31 2.59 6.37
N PRO A 204 10.03 2.42 6.79
CA PRO A 204 9.76 1.79 8.07
C PRO A 204 10.21 0.33 8.15
N TYR A 205 10.22 -0.40 7.04
CA TYR A 205 10.51 -1.83 7.01
C TYR A 205 12.01 -2.14 6.90
N THR A 206 12.73 -1.36 6.09
CA THR A 206 14.16 -1.57 5.81
C THR A 206 14.90 -0.22 5.78
N PRO A 207 15.00 0.50 6.92
CA PRO A 207 15.44 1.89 6.94
C PRO A 207 16.86 2.09 6.42
N GLU A 208 17.79 1.19 6.75
CA GLU A 208 19.18 1.25 6.27
C GLU A 208 19.22 1.10 4.74
N TYR A 209 18.54 0.08 4.18
CA TYR A 209 18.53 -0.18 2.74
C TYR A 209 17.76 0.86 1.92
N ALA A 210 16.70 1.44 2.51
CA ALA A 210 15.98 2.55 1.90
C ALA A 210 16.83 3.83 1.92
N MET A 211 17.64 4.04 2.97
CA MET A 211 18.60 5.15 3.02
C MET A 211 19.69 5.00 1.97
N ASP A 212 20.27 3.80 1.81
CA ASP A 212 21.27 3.53 0.77
C ASP A 212 20.72 3.87 -0.63
N ALA A 213 19.48 3.47 -0.91
CA ALA A 213 18.79 3.81 -2.15
C ALA A 213 18.54 5.31 -2.31
N LEU A 214 18.08 5.98 -1.24
CA LEU A 214 17.88 7.44 -1.24
C LEU A 214 19.18 8.16 -1.56
N GLU A 215 20.27 7.83 -0.88
CA GLU A 215 21.58 8.45 -1.06
C GLU A 215 22.09 8.22 -2.48
N PHE A 216 21.93 7.03 -3.04
CA PHE A 216 22.29 6.75 -4.42
C PHE A 216 21.45 7.59 -5.40
N PHE A 217 20.12 7.54 -5.26
CA PHE A 217 19.21 8.29 -6.14
C PHE A 217 19.49 9.80 -6.08
N TYR A 218 19.82 10.34 -4.91
CA TYR A 218 20.04 11.78 -4.74
C TYR A 218 21.47 12.22 -5.03
N TYR A 219 22.48 11.60 -4.42
CA TYR A 219 23.87 12.05 -4.52
C TYR A 219 24.61 11.51 -5.73
N THR A 220 24.20 10.36 -6.28
CA THR A 220 24.90 9.73 -7.41
C THR A 220 24.26 10.03 -8.76
N ILE A 221 22.93 9.99 -8.84
CA ILE A 221 22.17 10.19 -10.10
C ILE A 221 21.11 11.30 -10.01
N GLY A 222 21.19 12.15 -8.99
CA GLY A 222 20.19 13.17 -8.69
C GLY A 222 20.01 14.22 -9.79
N ASP A 223 21.01 14.44 -10.64
CA ASP A 223 20.89 15.33 -11.81
C ASP A 223 19.85 14.84 -12.83
N LYS A 224 19.47 13.55 -12.75
CA LYS A 224 18.48 12.93 -13.64
C LYS A 224 17.21 12.48 -12.93
N THR A 225 17.29 12.15 -11.64
CA THR A 225 16.18 11.56 -10.89
C THR A 225 15.45 12.56 -9.98
N TRP A 226 16.03 13.72 -9.70
CA TRP A 226 15.45 14.73 -8.80
C TRP A 226 14.95 15.97 -9.55
N GLY A 227 13.76 16.43 -9.21
CA GLY A 227 13.17 17.66 -9.75
C GLY A 227 12.40 18.48 -8.72
N GLU A 228 11.49 19.33 -9.21
CA GLU A 228 10.73 20.28 -8.40
C GLU A 228 9.93 19.64 -7.26
N TYR A 229 9.38 18.44 -7.48
CA TYR A 229 8.50 17.76 -6.51
C TYR A 229 9.13 16.51 -5.89
N GLY A 230 10.47 16.45 -5.87
CA GLY A 230 11.23 15.33 -5.33
C GLY A 230 11.74 14.40 -6.43
N PHE A 231 11.81 13.10 -6.14
CA PHE A 231 12.18 12.11 -7.14
C PHE A 231 11.10 12.00 -8.22
N TYR A 232 11.52 11.89 -9.47
CA TYR A 232 10.62 11.53 -10.57
C TYR A 232 10.15 10.08 -10.46
N ASP A 233 9.10 9.76 -11.20
CA ASP A 233 8.36 8.51 -11.08
C ASP A 233 9.21 7.25 -11.24
N ALA A 234 10.01 7.17 -12.30
CA ALA A 234 10.83 5.99 -12.58
C ALA A 234 11.98 6.27 -13.55
N PHE A 235 12.93 5.33 -13.63
CA PHE A 235 14.03 5.36 -14.59
C PHE A 235 14.46 3.94 -15.00
N ASN A 236 15.08 3.82 -16.16
CA ASN A 236 15.67 2.59 -16.69
C ASN A 236 17.05 2.91 -17.25
N VAL A 237 18.09 2.56 -16.50
CA VAL A 237 19.48 2.87 -16.88
C VAL A 237 19.93 2.04 -18.09
N THR A 238 19.44 0.82 -18.23
CA THR A 238 19.74 -0.08 -19.36
C THR A 238 19.34 0.57 -20.68
N ASP A 239 18.15 1.15 -20.72
CA ASP A 239 17.61 1.85 -21.90
C ASP A 239 17.99 3.34 -21.97
N GLY A 240 18.75 3.83 -20.99
CA GLY A 240 19.13 5.24 -20.89
C GLY A 240 17.94 6.19 -20.69
N TRP A 241 16.82 5.69 -20.18
CA TRP A 241 15.58 6.44 -19.99
C TRP A 241 15.44 6.92 -18.54
N PHE A 242 15.03 8.18 -18.39
CA PHE A 242 14.74 8.80 -17.10
C PHE A 242 13.42 9.55 -17.26
N GLY A 243 12.40 9.14 -16.53
CA GLY A 243 11.11 9.82 -16.50
C GLY A 243 11.24 11.20 -15.86
N THR A 244 10.37 12.13 -16.25
CA THR A 244 10.26 13.46 -15.63
C THR A 244 8.84 13.73 -15.11
N SER A 245 7.99 12.70 -15.07
CA SER A 245 6.65 12.72 -14.53
C SER A 245 6.68 12.51 -13.01
N TYR A 246 5.55 12.85 -12.39
CA TYR A 246 5.25 12.53 -11.00
C TYR A 246 3.85 11.97 -10.94
N LEU A 247 3.66 10.85 -10.26
CA LEU A 247 2.34 10.30 -9.97
C LEU A 247 2.01 10.49 -8.49
N ALA A 248 0.81 10.97 -8.20
CA ALA A 248 0.40 11.23 -6.82
C ALA A 248 0.45 9.97 -5.94
N ILE A 249 0.15 8.81 -6.53
CA ILE A 249 0.15 7.51 -5.87
C ILE A 249 1.56 7.01 -5.55
N ASP A 250 2.58 7.48 -6.28
CA ASP A 250 3.98 7.15 -6.02
C ASP A 250 4.63 8.17 -5.09
N GLN A 251 4.33 9.48 -5.25
CA GLN A 251 4.88 10.53 -4.37
C GLN A 251 4.31 10.50 -2.95
N GLY A 252 3.00 10.26 -2.81
CA GLY A 252 2.32 10.32 -1.51
C GLY A 252 2.91 9.36 -0.47
N PRO A 253 3.06 8.07 -0.78
CA PRO A 253 3.64 7.08 0.13
C PRO A 253 5.07 7.40 0.54
N ILE A 254 5.90 8.00 -0.32
CA ILE A 254 7.28 8.39 0.05
C ILE A 254 7.24 9.33 1.25
N ILE A 255 6.42 10.37 1.19
CA ILE A 255 6.31 11.38 2.26
C ILE A 255 5.76 10.73 3.53
N ILE A 256 4.64 10.00 3.41
CA ILE A 256 3.93 9.46 4.56
C ILE A 256 4.75 8.39 5.27
N MET A 257 5.38 7.47 4.53
CA MET A 257 6.14 6.37 5.10
C MET A 257 7.48 6.85 5.69
N ILE A 258 8.10 7.89 5.14
CA ILE A 258 9.23 8.56 5.80
C ILE A 258 8.78 9.17 7.14
N GLU A 259 7.63 9.83 7.19
CA GLU A 259 7.16 10.43 8.45
C GLU A 259 6.76 9.37 9.48
N ASN A 260 6.11 8.28 9.06
CA ASN A 260 5.83 7.14 9.94
C ASN A 260 7.12 6.51 10.48
N TYR A 261 8.15 6.34 9.66
CA TYR A 261 9.46 5.88 10.15
C TYR A 261 10.08 6.85 11.18
N ARG A 262 9.96 8.16 10.96
CA ARG A 262 10.60 9.17 11.83
C ARG A 262 9.88 9.36 13.15
N THR A 263 8.55 9.37 13.15
CA THR A 263 7.74 9.79 14.30
C THR A 263 6.50 8.93 14.56
N GLY A 264 6.11 8.07 13.62
CA GLY A 264 4.86 7.31 13.72
C GLY A 264 3.59 8.15 13.52
N LEU A 265 3.70 9.43 13.10
CA LEU A 265 2.59 10.39 13.18
C LEU A 265 1.29 9.90 12.53
N LEU A 266 1.33 9.38 11.29
CA LEU A 266 0.10 9.02 10.57
C LEU A 266 -0.45 7.69 11.09
N TRP A 267 0.42 6.80 11.55
CA TRP A 267 0.05 5.60 12.29
C TRP A 267 -0.67 5.93 13.59
N ASP A 268 -0.08 6.75 14.46
CA ASP A 268 -0.67 7.14 15.74
C ASP A 268 -2.04 7.80 15.54
N LEU A 269 -2.15 8.69 14.55
CA LEU A 269 -3.40 9.36 14.22
C LEU A 269 -4.46 8.37 13.74
N PHE A 270 -4.18 7.57 12.71
CA PHE A 270 -5.19 6.67 12.17
C PHE A 270 -5.59 5.58 13.17
N MET A 271 -4.63 4.99 13.88
CA MET A 271 -4.89 3.94 14.87
C MET A 271 -5.68 4.45 16.09
N SER A 272 -5.74 5.77 16.31
CA SER A 272 -6.60 6.39 17.33
C SER A 272 -8.09 6.51 16.93
N CYS A 273 -8.44 6.22 15.68
CA CYS A 273 -9.83 6.24 15.23
C CYS A 273 -10.66 5.14 15.93
N PRO A 274 -11.85 5.45 16.49
CA PRO A 274 -12.74 4.41 17.04
C PRO A 274 -13.11 3.32 16.03
N GLU A 275 -13.14 3.66 14.74
CA GLU A 275 -13.35 2.76 13.60
C GLU A 275 -12.34 1.60 13.56
N VAL A 276 -11.11 1.82 14.04
CA VAL A 276 -10.06 0.80 14.04
C VAL A 276 -10.38 -0.32 15.02
N GLU A 277 -10.85 0.01 16.22
CA GLU A 277 -11.28 -0.98 17.22
C GLU A 277 -12.47 -1.80 16.70
N ILE A 278 -13.45 -1.13 16.08
CA ILE A 278 -14.64 -1.78 15.50
C ILE A 278 -14.25 -2.78 14.41
N ALA A 279 -13.38 -2.38 13.48
CA ALA A 279 -12.91 -3.27 12.42
C ALA A 279 -12.08 -4.42 12.96
N ALA A 280 -11.18 -4.14 13.91
CA ALA A 280 -10.31 -5.17 14.46
C ALA A 280 -11.11 -6.25 15.20
N ASP A 281 -12.05 -5.85 16.05
CA ASP A 281 -12.94 -6.78 16.75
C ASP A 281 -13.79 -7.59 15.78
N LYS A 282 -14.35 -6.95 14.75
CA LYS A 282 -15.23 -7.62 13.77
C LYS A 282 -14.47 -8.62 12.91
N LEU A 283 -13.25 -8.28 12.47
CA LEU A 283 -12.46 -9.09 11.54
C LEU A 283 -11.47 -10.03 12.24
N GLY A 284 -11.33 -9.94 13.57
CA GLY A 284 -10.42 -10.78 14.34
C GLY A 284 -8.95 -10.35 14.26
N PHE A 285 -8.68 -9.04 14.12
CA PHE A 285 -7.33 -8.49 14.21
C PHE A 285 -6.96 -8.18 15.66
N THR A 286 -5.66 -8.16 15.95
CA THR A 286 -5.08 -7.56 17.16
C THR A 286 -4.00 -6.56 16.77
N TYR A 287 -3.86 -5.47 17.52
CA TYR A 287 -2.88 -4.41 17.30
C TYR A 287 -2.47 -3.73 18.61
#